data_AF-A0A9P7F272-F1
#
_entry.id   AF-A0A9P7F272-F1
#
_cell.length_a   1.000
_cell.length_b   1.000
_cell.length_c   1.000
_cell.angle_alpha   90.00
_cell.angle_beta   90.00
_cell.angle_gamma   90.00
#
_symmetry.space_group_name_H-M   'P 1'
#
loop_
_entity.id
_entity.type
_entity.pdbx_description
1 polymer ?
#
loop_
_entity_poly.entity_id
_entity_poly.type
_entity_poly.pdbx_seq_one_letter_code
_entity_poly.pdbx_strand_id
1 'polypeptide(L)'
;GDISHIKRGGYNLSEALGWPSSDYEETHTFVVQLAHEHLNISKSLSSQTKAGLTIVYAEAKKQYHVLDRHEDNWVVGDMLRIFLKNSHSR
;
A
#
# COMPACT_ATOMS: atom_id res chain seq x y z
N GLY A 1 -0.68 -24.87 -0.19
CA GLY A 1 -1.67 -24.12 -0.96
C GLY A 1 -1.05 -22.79 -1.26
N ASP A 2 -0.84 -22.47 -2.52
CA ASP A 2 -0.15 -21.25 -2.93
C ASP A 2 -1.16 -20.28 -3.54
N ILE A 3 -1.08 -19.00 -3.16
CA ILE A 3 -1.93 -17.94 -3.71
C ILE A 3 -1.23 -17.35 -4.95
N SER A 4 -1.04 -18.22 -5.94
CA SER A 4 -0.39 -17.88 -7.20
C SER A 4 -1.29 -16.97 -8.04
N HIS A 5 -0.87 -15.71 -8.21
CA HIS A 5 -1.00 -15.02 -9.50
C HIS A 5 -2.45 -14.75 -9.99
N ILE A 6 -3.28 -14.10 -9.18
CA ILE A 6 -4.61 -13.64 -9.63
C ILE A 6 -4.47 -12.41 -10.56
N LYS A 7 -5.09 -12.50 -11.73
CA LYS A 7 -4.89 -11.57 -12.86
C LYS A 7 -5.78 -10.31 -12.74
N ARG A 8 -5.23 -9.20 -13.24
CA ARG A 8 -5.90 -8.09 -13.96
C ARG A 8 -7.36 -7.73 -13.53
N GLY A 9 -7.47 -6.71 -12.68
CA GLY A 9 -8.60 -5.77 -12.69
C GLY A 9 -9.80 -6.14 -11.82
N GLY A 10 -9.71 -5.89 -10.50
CA GLY A 10 -10.88 -5.90 -9.61
C GLY A 10 -10.74 -6.65 -8.29
N TYR A 11 -9.52 -6.90 -7.78
CA TYR A 11 -9.38 -7.26 -6.37
C TYR A 11 -9.40 -5.97 -5.54
N ASN A 12 -10.48 -5.73 -4.80
CA ASN A 12 -10.47 -4.69 -3.79
C ASN A 12 -9.61 -5.19 -2.63
N LEU A 13 -8.57 -4.43 -2.28
CA LEU A 13 -7.71 -4.81 -1.15
C LEU A 13 -8.52 -4.85 0.16
N SER A 14 -9.56 -4.01 0.29
CA SER A 14 -10.53 -4.06 1.39
C SER A 14 -11.22 -5.43 1.53
N GLU A 15 -11.62 -6.08 0.43
CA GLU A 15 -12.22 -7.43 0.46
C GLU A 15 -11.19 -8.49 0.87
N ALA A 16 -9.92 -8.35 0.43
CA ALA A 16 -8.83 -9.23 0.86
C ALA A 16 -8.51 -9.11 2.36
N LEU A 17 -8.68 -7.91 2.91
CA LEU A 17 -8.43 -7.58 4.32
C LEU A 17 -9.66 -7.83 5.21
N GLY A 18 -10.86 -7.94 4.62
CA GLY A 18 -12.13 -7.93 5.35
C GLY A 18 -12.44 -6.58 6.02
N TRP A 19 -11.82 -5.48 5.56
CA TRP A 19 -11.97 -4.16 6.17
C TRP A 19 -13.19 -3.42 5.60
N PRO A 20 -13.86 -2.56 6.41
CA PRO A 20 -14.82 -1.59 5.90
C PRO A 20 -14.18 -0.70 4.82
N SER A 21 -14.96 -0.33 3.80
CA SER A 21 -14.49 0.56 2.73
C SER A 21 -13.93 1.87 3.28
N SER A 22 -14.54 2.44 4.32
CA SER A 22 -14.09 3.67 4.98
C SER A 22 -12.70 3.54 5.60
N ASP A 23 -12.46 2.49 6.41
CA ASP A 23 -11.15 2.25 7.05
C ASP A 23 -10.06 2.02 5.99
N TYR A 24 -10.41 1.32 4.91
CA TYR A 24 -9.52 1.12 3.77
C TYR A 24 -9.22 2.44 3.03
N GLU A 25 -10.22 3.26 2.72
CA GLU A 25 -10.04 4.54 2.03
C GLU A 25 -9.23 5.54 2.88
N GLU A 26 -9.44 5.58 4.20
CA GLU A 26 -8.68 6.44 5.12
C GLU A 26 -7.21 5.99 5.18
N THR A 27 -6.96 4.68 5.38
CA THR A 27 -5.61 4.11 5.40
C THR A 27 -4.91 4.29 4.05
N HIS A 28 -5.59 4.05 2.94
CA HIS A 28 -5.06 4.23 1.59
C HIS A 28 -4.72 5.70 1.33
N THR A 29 -5.59 6.64 1.71
CA THR A 29 -5.33 8.08 1.56
C THR A 29 -4.10 8.51 2.36
N PHE A 30 -3.94 8.02 3.60
CA PHE A 30 -2.77 8.31 4.42
C PHE A 30 -1.48 7.72 3.83
N VAL A 31 -1.51 6.46 3.38
CA VAL A 31 -0.38 5.80 2.69
C VAL A 31 -0.01 6.54 1.40
N VAL A 32 -0.98 7.05 0.65
CA VAL A 32 -0.77 7.88 -0.54
C VAL A 32 -0.13 9.22 -0.19
N GLN A 33 -0.57 9.90 0.87
CA GLN A 33 0.07 11.14 1.33
C GLN A 33 1.54 10.91 1.71
N LEU A 34 1.82 9.88 2.50
CA LEU A 34 3.19 9.47 2.83
C LEU A 34 4.01 9.09 1.58
N ALA A 35 3.38 8.52 0.56
CA ALA A 35 4.03 8.22 -0.72
C ALA A 35 4.35 9.49 -1.53
N HIS A 36 3.52 10.53 -1.47
CA HIS A 36 3.82 11.82 -2.07
C HIS A 36 4.98 12.56 -1.35
N GLU A 37 5.11 12.38 -0.03
CA GLU A 37 6.09 13.11 0.78
C GLU A 37 7.46 12.38 0.87
N HIS A 38 7.48 11.05 0.90
CA HIS A 38 8.70 10.25 1.14
C HIS A 38 9.08 9.31 -0.01
N LEU A 39 8.20 9.09 -0.99
CA LEU A 39 8.45 8.24 -2.15
C LEU A 39 8.41 9.06 -3.45
N ASN A 40 8.91 8.48 -4.53
CA ASN A 40 8.89 9.11 -5.84
C ASN A 40 7.73 8.54 -6.66
N ILE A 41 6.61 9.25 -6.72
CA ILE A 41 5.39 8.78 -7.42
C ILE A 41 5.58 8.49 -8.91
N SER A 42 6.60 9.07 -9.54
CA SER A 42 7.00 8.81 -10.94
C SER A 42 7.78 7.50 -11.13
N LYS A 43 8.05 6.75 -10.05
CA LYS A 43 8.80 5.49 -10.06
C LYS A 43 7.96 4.33 -9.54
N SER A 44 8.17 3.14 -10.11
CA SER A 44 7.57 1.91 -9.61
C SER A 44 8.03 1.57 -8.19
N LEU A 45 7.25 0.78 -7.45
CA LEU A 45 7.58 0.36 -6.06
C LEU A 45 8.99 -0.24 -5.95
N SER A 46 9.38 -1.09 -6.92
CA SER A 46 10.70 -1.72 -6.99
C SER A 46 11.86 -0.72 -7.21
N SER A 47 11.56 0.49 -7.66
CA SER A 47 12.51 1.58 -7.93
C SER A 47 12.57 2.62 -6.82
N GLN A 48 11.84 2.40 -5.71
CA GLN A 48 11.84 3.28 -4.54
C GLN A 48 13.08 3.06 -3.66
N THR A 49 13.40 4.05 -2.83
CA THR A 49 14.45 3.90 -1.83
C THR A 49 13.94 3.06 -0.64
N LYS A 50 14.77 2.13 -0.14
CA LYS A 50 14.46 1.38 1.09
C LYS A 50 14.18 2.30 2.28
N ALA A 51 14.89 3.43 2.37
CA ALA A 51 14.68 4.44 3.40
C ALA A 51 13.26 5.03 3.34
N GLY A 52 12.81 5.52 2.18
CA GLY A 52 11.45 6.05 2.01
C GLY A 52 10.39 5.01 2.35
N LEU A 53 10.53 3.79 1.82
CA LEU A 53 9.61 2.68 2.14
C LEU A 53 9.55 2.38 3.64
N THR A 54 10.70 2.38 4.32
CA THR A 54 10.78 2.14 5.78
C THR A 54 10.04 3.22 6.58
N ILE A 55 10.16 4.49 6.17
CA ILE A 55 9.43 5.61 6.79
C ILE A 55 7.92 5.43 6.58
N VAL A 56 7.48 5.16 5.35
CA VAL A 56 6.05 4.95 5.05
C VAL A 56 5.48 3.76 5.84
N TYR A 57 6.20 2.65 5.95
CA TYR A 57 5.76 1.51 6.77
C TYR A 57 5.69 1.84 8.27
N ALA A 58 6.67 2.57 8.80
CA ALA A 58 6.71 2.95 10.21
C ALA A 58 5.56 3.92 10.59
N GLU A 59 5.36 4.98 9.81
CA GLU A 59 4.29 5.96 10.05
C GLU A 59 2.90 5.35 9.81
N ALA A 60 2.73 4.51 8.77
CA ALA A 60 1.47 3.80 8.55
C ALA A 60 1.10 2.89 9.73
N LYS A 61 2.05 2.11 10.28
CA LYS A 61 1.82 1.27 11.46
C LYS A 61 1.49 2.05 12.73
N LYS A 62 2.21 3.15 12.95
CA LYS A 62 2.03 4.07 14.08
C LYS A 62 0.63 4.69 14.09
N GLN A 63 0.11 5.02 12.91
CA GLN A 63 -1.26 5.54 12.74
C GLN A 63 -2.31 4.42 12.84
N TYR A 64 -2.10 3.30 12.14
CA TYR A 64 -3.05 2.19 12.06
C TYR A 64 -2.44 0.90 12.65
N HIS A 65 -2.66 0.68 13.95
CA HIS A 65 -2.26 -0.56 14.64
C HIS A 65 -2.84 -1.83 14.01
N VAL A 66 -3.93 -1.74 13.24
CA VAL A 66 -4.47 -2.87 12.47
C VAL A 66 -3.48 -3.36 11.40
N LEU A 67 -2.61 -2.50 10.86
CA LEU A 67 -1.53 -2.90 9.94
C LEU A 67 -0.44 -3.71 10.62
N ASP A 68 -0.28 -3.63 11.94
CA ASP A 68 0.67 -4.46 12.68
C ASP A 68 0.23 -5.92 12.81
N ARG A 69 -1.07 -6.19 12.64
CA ARG A 69 -1.61 -7.56 12.56
C ARG A 69 -1.28 -8.28 11.26
N HIS A 70 -0.73 -7.58 10.26
CA HIS A 70 -0.39 -8.14 8.97
C HIS A 70 1.14 -8.22 8.82
N GLU A 71 1.66 -9.45 8.65
CA GLU A 71 3.09 -9.71 8.51
C GLU A 71 3.71 -8.99 7.29
N ASP A 72 5.01 -8.72 7.34
CA ASP A 72 5.81 -8.08 6.27
C ASP A 72 5.29 -6.75 5.69
N ASN A 73 4.32 -6.09 6.35
CA ASN A 73 3.68 -4.85 5.89
C ASN A 73 3.05 -4.98 4.48
N TRP A 74 2.69 -6.21 4.06
CA TRP A 74 2.29 -6.50 2.68
C TRP A 74 1.12 -5.63 2.20
N VAL A 75 0.22 -5.27 3.12
CA VAL A 75 -0.94 -4.39 2.90
C VAL A 75 -0.50 -3.02 2.38
N VAL A 76 0.42 -2.36 3.09
CA VAL A 76 0.96 -1.05 2.71
C VAL A 76 1.78 -1.18 1.43
N GLY A 77 2.53 -2.28 1.29
CA GLY A 77 3.29 -2.60 0.09
C GLY A 77 2.41 -2.69 -1.16
N ASP A 78 1.26 -3.35 -1.08
CA ASP A 78 0.36 -3.50 -2.23
C ASP A 78 -0.50 -2.25 -2.48
N MET A 79 -0.94 -1.52 -1.45
CA MET A 79 -1.52 -0.17 -1.59
C MET A 79 -0.58 0.75 -2.38
N LEU A 80 0.69 0.85 -1.97
CA LEU A 80 1.72 1.62 -2.69
C LEU A 80 1.93 1.09 -4.12
N ARG A 81 1.91 -0.23 -4.31
CA ARG A 81 2.07 -0.86 -5.64
C ARG A 81 0.94 -0.48 -6.59
N ILE A 82 -0.31 -0.54 -6.13
CA ILE A 82 -1.51 -0.16 -6.88
C ILE A 82 -1.46 1.33 -7.20
N PHE A 83 -1.17 2.17 -6.19
CA PHE A 83 -1.10 3.62 -6.34
C PHE A 83 -0.02 4.05 -7.33
N LEU A 84 1.23 3.63 -7.14
CA LEU A 84 2.36 3.99 -8.02
C LEU A 84 2.15 3.49 -9.46
N LYS A 85 1.52 2.32 -9.62
CA LYS A 85 1.16 1.79 -10.95
C LYS A 85 0.08 2.63 -11.63
N ASN A 86 -0.91 3.12 -10.89
CA ASN A 86 -1.95 3.99 -11.42
C ASN A 86 -1.38 5.38 -11.77
N SER A 87 -0.57 5.95 -10.87
CA SER A 87 0.07 7.26 -11.05
C SER A 87 1.07 7.31 -12.22
N HIS A 88 1.70 6.19 -12.59
CA HIS A 88 2.58 6.10 -13.76
C HIS A 88 1.82 5.95 -15.09
N SER A 89 0.51 5.68 -15.06
CA SER A 89 -0.32 5.47 -16.26
C SER A 89 -1.05 6.74 -16.74
N ARG A 90 -0.68 7.93 -16.24
CA ARG A 90 -1.41 9.18 -16.45
C ARG A 90 -0.51 10.35 -16.85
#